data_AF-A0A2R8B6N4-F1
#
_entry.id   AF-A0A2R8B6N4-F1
#
_cell.length_a   1.000
_cell.length_b   1.000
_cell.length_c   1.000
_cell.angle_alpha   90.00
_cell.angle_beta   90.00
_cell.angle_gamma   90.00
#
_symmetry.space_group_name_H-M   'P 1'
#
loop_
_entity.id
_entity.type
_entity.pdbx_description
1 polymer ?
#
loop_
_entity_poly.entity_id
_entity_poly.type
_entity_poly.pdbx_seq_one_letter_code
_entity_poly.pdbx_strand_id
1 'polypeptide(L)'
;MNDEHILSAVVEALSKSEAKAPPAPSKPERPRRSVEWTIGGFCDDARVTTSFGELPIQALRRRDPLRTVEGPLARVERVDRIQLDEAFLEQNPDAQPVRIQAGALGPNRPKTDVLVSPHQAVGVGQYGNDFRRARDLLDRPGVVRQPALGLSYYVFQCEAPATVEVEGLSIHVSP
;
A
#
# COMPACT_ATOMS: atom_id res chain seq x y z
N MET A 1 61.01 13.71 -13.95
CA MET A 1 60.48 14.72 -13.01
C MET A 1 59.02 14.94 -13.34
N ASN A 2 58.03 14.58 -12.54
CA ASN A 2 57.67 13.26 -12.01
C ASN A 2 56.16 13.35 -11.70
N ASP A 3 55.31 13.32 -12.72
CA ASP A 3 53.86 13.46 -12.56
C ASP A 3 53.18 12.16 -12.05
N GLU A 4 53.86 11.01 -12.12
CA GLU A 4 53.37 9.74 -11.57
C GLU A 4 53.41 9.68 -10.03
N HIS A 5 54.29 10.44 -9.37
CA HIS A 5 54.40 10.39 -7.91
C HIS A 5 53.26 11.13 -7.20
N ILE A 6 52.64 12.12 -7.84
CA ILE A 6 51.54 12.89 -7.25
C ILE A 6 50.24 12.08 -7.27
N LEU A 7 49.96 11.35 -8.36
CA LEU A 7 48.79 10.46 -8.41
C LEU A 7 48.89 9.29 -7.44
N SER A 8 50.08 8.68 -7.28
CA SER A 8 50.25 7.56 -6.33
C SER A 8 50.05 8.00 -4.88
N ALA A 9 50.52 9.21 -4.50
CA ALA A 9 50.40 9.71 -3.14
C ALA A 9 48.94 10.06 -2.76
N VAL A 10 48.13 10.52 -3.72
CA VAL A 10 46.71 10.82 -3.48
C VAL A 10 45.88 9.53 -3.35
N VAL A 11 46.20 8.48 -4.11
CA VAL A 11 45.53 7.17 -4.01
C VAL A 11 45.89 6.45 -2.71
N GLU A 12 47.13 6.58 -2.22
CA GLU A 12 47.53 6.03 -0.92
C GLU A 12 46.92 6.76 0.29
N ALA A 13 46.64 8.07 0.17
CA ALA A 13 46.00 8.85 1.22
C ALA A 13 44.49 8.55 1.34
N LEU A 14 43.82 8.23 0.23
CA LEU A 14 42.39 7.88 0.21
C LEU A 14 42.09 6.45 0.70
N SER A 15 43.08 5.54 0.68
CA SER A 15 42.89 4.16 1.16
C SER A 15 43.06 4.00 2.68
N LYS A 16 43.63 5.00 3.38
CA LYS A 16 43.93 4.93 4.82
C LYS A 16 42.87 5.56 5.74
N SER A 17 41.77 6.08 5.22
CA SER A 17 40.75 6.74 6.06
C SER A 17 39.33 6.26 5.76
N GLU A 18 39.00 5.06 6.23
CA GLU A 18 37.71 4.80 6.87
C GLU A 18 37.79 3.49 7.66
N ALA A 19 38.50 3.55 8.79
CA ALA A 19 38.28 2.57 9.85
C ALA A 19 36.85 2.76 10.37
N LYS A 20 35.91 2.01 9.81
CA LYS A 20 34.53 1.89 10.29
C LYS A 20 34.59 1.48 11.77
N ALA A 21 34.18 2.39 12.65
CA ALA A 21 34.03 2.09 14.06
C ALA A 21 33.20 0.80 14.21
N PRO A 22 33.55 -0.12 15.13
CA PRO A 22 32.76 -1.32 15.34
C PRO A 22 31.31 -0.91 15.61
N PRO A 23 30.33 -1.57 14.97
CA PRO A 23 28.93 -1.25 15.22
C PRO A 23 28.70 -1.32 16.72
N ALA A 24 28.23 -0.21 17.29
CA ALA A 24 27.81 -0.17 18.69
C ALA A 24 26.91 -1.39 18.95
N PRO A 25 27.04 -2.08 20.09
CA PRO A 25 26.21 -3.23 20.38
C PRO A 25 24.75 -2.82 20.20
N SER A 26 24.08 -3.46 19.23
CA SER A 26 22.65 -3.29 19.01
C SER A 26 21.99 -3.53 20.36
N LYS A 27 21.29 -2.51 20.88
CA LYS A 27 20.50 -2.64 22.10
C LYS A 27 19.72 -3.95 22.01
N PRO A 28 19.66 -4.78 23.08
CA PRO A 28 18.87 -5.99 23.05
C PRO A 28 17.45 -5.60 22.66
N GLU A 29 17.07 -6.01 21.46
CA GLU A 29 15.80 -5.68 20.86
C GLU A 29 14.74 -6.37 21.71
N ARG A 30 14.05 -5.59 22.55
CA ARG A 30 12.90 -6.08 23.30
C ARG A 30 12.04 -6.88 22.33
N PRO A 31 11.56 -8.09 22.68
CA PRO A 31 10.71 -8.86 21.79
C PRO A 31 9.53 -7.97 21.39
N ARG A 32 9.56 -7.49 20.16
CA ARG A 32 8.56 -6.59 19.62
C ARG A 32 7.31 -7.45 19.45
N ARG A 33 6.26 -7.18 20.23
CA ARG A 33 4.99 -7.90 20.10
C ARG A 33 4.47 -7.67 18.68
N SER A 34 4.00 -8.74 18.04
CA SER A 34 3.23 -8.61 16.80
C SER A 34 2.02 -7.71 17.05
N VAL A 35 1.75 -6.83 16.11
CA VAL A 35 0.62 -5.90 16.14
C VAL A 35 -0.57 -6.60 15.51
N GLU A 36 -1.74 -6.45 16.10
CA GLU A 36 -2.99 -6.82 15.45
C GLU A 36 -3.25 -5.84 14.30
N TRP A 37 -3.00 -6.29 13.07
CA TRP A 37 -3.19 -5.45 11.89
C TRP A 37 -4.68 -5.30 11.60
N THR A 38 -5.21 -4.08 11.65
CA THR A 38 -6.65 -3.79 11.49
C THR A 38 -6.96 -2.72 10.43
N ILE A 39 -5.92 -2.20 9.77
CA ILE A 39 -6.01 -1.02 8.92
C ILE A 39 -6.39 -1.43 7.50
N GLY A 40 -7.41 -0.81 6.90
CA GLY A 40 -7.72 -0.93 5.47
C GLY A 40 -6.73 -0.15 4.60
N GLY A 41 -6.86 -0.22 3.28
CA GLY A 41 -6.05 0.54 2.33
C GLY A 41 -5.71 -0.21 1.05
N PHE A 42 -5.14 0.51 0.10
CA PHE A 42 -4.70 0.01 -1.21
C PHE A 42 -3.21 0.26 -1.41
N CYS A 43 -2.55 -0.56 -2.23
CA CYS A 43 -1.21 -0.27 -2.70
C CYS A 43 -1.20 0.90 -3.72
N ASP A 44 0.00 1.38 -4.07
CA ASP A 44 0.25 2.58 -4.87
C ASP A 44 -0.26 2.51 -6.32
N ASP A 45 -0.44 1.31 -6.85
CA ASP A 45 -0.90 1.04 -8.22
C ASP A 45 -2.41 1.21 -8.41
N ALA A 46 -3.20 1.13 -7.34
CA ALA A 46 -4.65 1.21 -7.40
C ALA A 46 -5.14 2.58 -7.90
N ARG A 47 -6.11 2.57 -8.82
CA ARG A 47 -6.74 3.77 -9.37
C ARG A 47 -8.13 3.99 -8.80
N VAL A 48 -8.35 5.22 -8.34
CA VAL A 48 -9.62 5.71 -7.81
C VAL A 48 -10.38 6.42 -8.92
N THR A 49 -11.66 6.12 -9.07
CA THR A 49 -12.50 6.76 -10.08
C THR A 49 -12.94 8.15 -9.61
N THR A 50 -12.38 9.18 -10.24
CA THR A 50 -12.69 10.59 -9.97
C THR A 50 -13.64 11.16 -11.04
N SER A 51 -14.15 12.38 -10.82
CA SER A 51 -14.98 13.05 -11.83
C SER A 51 -14.26 13.27 -13.16
N PHE A 52 -12.93 13.40 -13.14
CA PHE A 52 -12.07 13.67 -14.30
C PHE A 52 -11.32 12.43 -14.82
N GLY A 53 -11.61 11.23 -14.29
CA GLY A 53 -11.05 9.96 -14.76
C GLY A 53 -10.45 9.10 -13.65
N GLU A 54 -9.74 8.05 -14.03
CA GLU A 54 -9.09 7.13 -13.10
C GLU A 54 -7.74 7.72 -12.62
N LEU A 55 -7.67 8.11 -11.36
CA LEU A 55 -6.48 8.73 -10.75
C LEU A 55 -5.75 7.71 -9.88
N PRO A 56 -4.42 7.53 -10.00
CA PRO A 56 -3.65 6.70 -9.07
C PRO A 56 -3.84 7.18 -7.63
N ILE A 57 -4.01 6.26 -6.68
CA ILE A 57 -4.35 6.62 -5.29
C ILE A 57 -3.28 7.49 -4.63
N GLN A 58 -2.01 7.29 -4.99
CA GLN A 58 -0.90 8.11 -4.52
C GLN A 58 -0.95 9.58 -4.99
N ALA A 59 -1.68 9.85 -6.08
CA ALA A 59 -1.90 11.20 -6.60
C ALA A 59 -3.14 11.88 -6.03
N LEU A 60 -3.98 11.14 -5.27
CA LEU A 60 -5.20 11.66 -4.67
C LEU A 60 -4.88 12.74 -3.64
N ARG A 61 -5.64 13.83 -3.65
CA ARG A 61 -5.48 14.99 -2.76
C ARG A 61 -6.80 15.36 -2.11
N ARG A 62 -6.70 16.13 -1.02
CA ARG A 62 -7.86 16.69 -0.33
C ARG A 62 -8.70 17.51 -1.31
N ARG A 63 -10.01 17.33 -1.22
CA ARG A 63 -11.09 17.91 -2.04
C ARG A 63 -11.21 17.31 -3.44
N ASP A 64 -10.45 16.28 -3.80
CA ASP A 64 -10.63 15.60 -5.08
C ASP A 64 -12.04 15.00 -5.16
N PRO A 65 -12.78 15.25 -6.25
CA PRO A 65 -14.12 14.72 -6.46
C PRO A 65 -14.10 13.25 -6.90
N LEU A 66 -14.58 12.37 -6.05
CA LEU A 66 -14.74 10.94 -6.32
C LEU A 66 -16.13 10.63 -6.88
N ARG A 67 -16.18 9.74 -7.87
CA ARG A 67 -17.45 9.19 -8.34
C ARG A 67 -17.97 8.19 -7.33
N THR A 68 -19.26 8.30 -7.04
CA THR A 68 -19.95 7.40 -6.14
C THR A 68 -20.92 6.52 -6.90
N VAL A 69 -21.30 5.39 -6.30
CA VAL A 69 -22.34 4.52 -6.84
C VAL A 69 -23.73 5.18 -6.73
N GLU A 70 -23.94 5.99 -5.69
CA GLU A 70 -25.21 6.68 -5.43
C GLU A 70 -25.48 7.86 -6.38
N GLY A 71 -24.44 8.39 -7.04
CA GLY A 71 -24.52 9.46 -8.04
C GLY A 71 -23.83 10.77 -7.63
N PRO A 72 -24.18 11.40 -6.48
CA PRO A 72 -23.52 12.62 -6.03
C PRO A 72 -22.02 12.42 -5.77
N LEU A 73 -21.17 13.34 -6.22
CA LEU A 73 -19.72 13.25 -6.01
C LEU A 73 -19.38 13.33 -4.51
N ALA A 74 -18.54 12.41 -4.05
CA ALA A 74 -17.91 12.51 -2.73
C ALA A 74 -16.62 13.32 -2.84
N ARG A 75 -16.22 13.99 -1.77
CA ARG A 75 -14.95 14.75 -1.73
C ARG A 75 -14.01 14.12 -0.73
N VAL A 76 -12.77 13.93 -1.14
CA VAL A 76 -11.71 13.44 -0.27
C VAL A 76 -11.44 14.45 0.84
N GLU A 77 -11.52 14.02 2.08
CA GLU A 77 -11.17 14.86 3.24
C GLU A 77 -9.74 14.59 3.71
N ARG A 78 -9.31 13.33 3.67
CA ARG A 78 -7.98 12.91 4.12
C ARG A 78 -7.43 11.80 3.25
N VAL A 79 -6.11 11.82 3.07
CA VAL A 79 -5.33 10.72 2.48
C VAL A 79 -4.12 10.49 3.37
N ASP A 80 -4.03 9.30 3.95
CA ASP A 80 -2.91 8.85 4.75
C ASP A 80 -2.08 7.83 3.96
N ARG A 81 -0.77 7.85 4.17
CA ARG A 81 0.17 6.86 3.63
C ARG A 81 0.85 6.14 4.78
N ILE A 82 0.74 4.82 4.79
CA ILE A 82 1.34 3.94 5.79
C ILE A 82 2.43 3.14 5.10
N GLN A 83 3.68 3.40 5.47
CA GLN A 83 4.84 2.71 4.91
C GLN A 83 5.23 1.54 5.81
N LEU A 84 5.36 0.35 5.22
CA LEU A 84 5.78 -0.87 5.91
C LEU A 84 7.10 -1.34 5.29
N ASP A 85 8.11 -1.53 6.14
CA ASP A 85 9.40 -2.07 5.76
C ASP A 85 9.44 -3.61 5.91
N GLU A 86 10.54 -4.20 5.45
CA GLU A 86 10.74 -5.65 5.46
C GLU A 86 10.68 -6.21 6.87
N ALA A 87 11.39 -5.59 7.82
CA ALA A 87 11.43 -6.02 9.20
C ALA A 87 10.04 -6.01 9.85
N PHE A 88 9.21 -5.01 9.56
CA PHE A 88 7.84 -4.96 10.04
C PHE A 88 6.98 -6.06 9.42
N LEU A 89 7.07 -6.28 8.10
CA LEU A 89 6.27 -7.26 7.38
C LEU A 89 6.64 -8.72 7.71
N GLU A 90 7.91 -8.98 8.00
CA GLU A 90 8.38 -10.27 8.53
C GLU A 90 7.80 -10.55 9.92
N GLN A 91 7.78 -9.54 10.80
CA GLN A 91 7.25 -9.65 12.16
C GLN A 91 5.72 -9.69 12.19
N ASN A 92 5.07 -9.12 11.18
CA ASN A 92 3.61 -9.02 11.10
C ASN A 92 3.11 -9.59 9.76
N PRO A 93 3.12 -10.92 9.55
CA PRO A 93 2.61 -11.54 8.33
C PRO A 93 1.14 -11.21 8.04
N ASP A 94 0.37 -10.85 9.06
CA ASP A 94 -1.02 -10.39 8.93
C ASP A 94 -1.18 -8.99 8.33
N ALA A 95 -0.09 -8.24 8.15
CA ALA A 95 -0.06 -6.99 7.39
C ALA A 95 0.35 -7.18 5.92
N GLN A 96 0.72 -8.39 5.49
CA GLN A 96 1.07 -8.67 4.09
C GLN A 96 -0.16 -8.49 3.17
N PRO A 97 0.02 -7.94 1.96
CA PRO A 97 -1.10 -7.57 1.11
C PRO A 97 -1.81 -8.79 0.54
N VAL A 98 -3.09 -8.59 0.22
CA VAL A 98 -3.91 -9.54 -0.50
C VAL A 98 -4.03 -9.06 -1.94
N ARG A 99 -3.61 -9.90 -2.89
CA ARG A 99 -3.92 -9.71 -4.30
C ARG A 99 -5.30 -10.25 -4.59
N ILE A 100 -6.13 -9.42 -5.21
CA ILE A 100 -7.41 -9.78 -5.77
C ILE A 100 -7.26 -9.70 -7.29
N GLN A 101 -7.31 -10.84 -7.97
CA GLN A 101 -7.17 -10.92 -9.42
C GLN A 101 -8.38 -10.31 -10.13
N ALA A 102 -8.17 -9.79 -11.34
CA ALA A 102 -9.23 -9.31 -12.21
C ALA A 102 -10.37 -10.34 -12.32
N GLY A 103 -11.62 -9.89 -12.09
CA GLY A 103 -12.81 -10.74 -12.14
C GLY A 103 -13.02 -11.71 -10.96
N ALA A 104 -12.15 -11.74 -9.95
CA ALA A 104 -12.26 -12.69 -8.83
C ALA A 104 -13.51 -12.48 -7.94
N LEU A 105 -14.06 -11.27 -7.91
CA LEU A 105 -15.17 -10.90 -7.00
C LEU A 105 -16.53 -10.82 -7.70
N GLY A 106 -16.56 -10.89 -9.03
CA GLY A 106 -17.77 -10.85 -9.84
C GLY A 106 -17.44 -10.51 -11.30
N PRO A 107 -18.46 -10.47 -12.19
CA PRO A 107 -18.25 -10.13 -13.59
C PRO A 107 -17.52 -8.78 -13.73
N ASN A 108 -16.32 -8.79 -14.31
CA ASN A 108 -15.44 -7.62 -14.49
C ASN A 108 -15.07 -6.88 -13.20
N ARG A 109 -15.01 -7.59 -12.05
CA ARG A 109 -14.67 -7.01 -10.74
C ARG A 109 -13.62 -7.85 -9.99
N PRO A 110 -12.46 -7.28 -9.61
CA PRO A 110 -11.95 -5.98 -10.05
C PRO A 110 -11.70 -5.95 -11.58
N LYS A 111 -11.58 -4.76 -12.17
CA LYS A 111 -11.26 -4.55 -13.59
C LYS A 111 -9.84 -5.02 -13.93
N THR A 112 -8.93 -4.87 -12.98
CA THR A 112 -7.51 -5.24 -13.05
C THR A 112 -7.12 -5.97 -11.77
N ASP A 113 -5.94 -6.58 -11.73
CA ASP A 113 -5.41 -7.10 -10.46
C ASP A 113 -5.17 -5.93 -9.49
N VAL A 114 -5.57 -6.07 -8.24
CA VAL A 114 -5.38 -5.04 -7.21
C VAL A 114 -4.76 -5.63 -5.95
N LEU A 115 -3.81 -4.92 -5.36
CA LEU A 115 -3.24 -5.23 -4.06
C LEU A 115 -3.87 -4.35 -2.98
N VAL A 116 -4.41 -5.00 -1.95
CA VAL A 116 -5.10 -4.32 -0.84
C VAL A 116 -4.58 -4.79 0.51
N SER A 117 -4.77 -3.96 1.52
CA SER A 117 -4.57 -4.37 2.90
C SER A 117 -5.56 -5.47 3.29
N PRO A 118 -5.16 -6.47 4.11
CA PRO A 118 -6.04 -7.56 4.57
C PRO A 118 -7.38 -7.10 5.17
N HIS A 119 -7.43 -5.92 5.79
CA HIS A 119 -8.63 -5.35 6.40
C HIS A 119 -9.44 -4.43 5.49
N GLN A 120 -9.01 -4.23 4.23
CA GLN A 120 -9.78 -3.49 3.25
C GLN A 120 -11.09 -4.24 2.94
N ALA A 121 -12.21 -3.59 3.21
CA ALA A 121 -13.52 -4.09 2.81
C ALA A 121 -13.77 -3.77 1.33
N VAL A 122 -14.20 -4.78 0.58
CA VAL A 122 -14.48 -4.69 -0.86
C VAL A 122 -15.86 -5.26 -1.16
N GLY A 123 -16.59 -4.63 -2.08
CA GLY A 123 -17.87 -5.14 -2.57
C GLY A 123 -17.69 -6.42 -3.39
N VAL A 124 -18.47 -7.46 -3.07
CA VAL A 124 -18.47 -8.76 -3.75
C VAL A 124 -19.82 -9.07 -4.41
N GLY A 125 -19.81 -10.02 -5.33
CA GLY A 125 -21.00 -10.46 -6.07
C GLY A 125 -21.31 -9.61 -7.29
N GLN A 126 -22.43 -9.90 -7.94
CA GLN A 126 -22.82 -9.26 -9.20
C GLN A 126 -22.99 -7.74 -9.08
N TYR A 127 -23.54 -7.28 -7.95
CA TYR A 127 -23.85 -5.87 -7.70
C TYR A 127 -22.83 -5.16 -6.81
N GLY A 128 -21.88 -5.88 -6.19
CA GLY A 128 -20.86 -5.29 -5.32
C GLY A 128 -21.41 -4.67 -4.03
N ASN A 129 -22.56 -5.15 -3.54
CA ASN A 129 -23.26 -4.60 -2.38
C ASN A 129 -23.05 -5.39 -1.07
N ASP A 130 -22.46 -6.59 -1.15
CA ASP A 130 -21.99 -7.34 0.03
C ASP A 130 -20.52 -7.00 0.28
N PHE A 131 -20.19 -6.42 1.43
CA PHE A 131 -18.83 -5.95 1.73
C PHE A 131 -18.12 -6.95 2.63
N ARG A 132 -16.97 -7.46 2.15
CA ARG A 132 -16.16 -8.46 2.86
C ARG A 132 -14.72 -7.97 2.95
N ARG A 133 -14.01 -8.27 4.03
CA ARG A 133 -12.58 -7.94 4.13
C ARG A 133 -11.80 -8.84 3.18
N ALA A 134 -10.75 -8.31 2.58
CA ALA A 134 -9.89 -9.08 1.69
C ALA A 134 -9.34 -10.36 2.33
N ARG A 135 -9.00 -10.33 3.63
CA ARG A 135 -8.53 -11.51 4.38
C ARG A 135 -9.57 -12.62 4.53
N ASP A 136 -10.85 -12.27 4.53
CA ASP A 136 -11.97 -13.22 4.68
C ASP A 136 -12.34 -13.88 3.35
N LEU A 137 -11.64 -13.53 2.27
CA LEU A 137 -11.87 -14.00 0.90
C LEU A 137 -10.74 -14.91 0.39
N LEU A 138 -9.77 -15.27 1.24
CA LEU A 138 -8.60 -16.08 0.85
C LEU A 138 -8.93 -17.51 0.41
N ASP A 139 -10.15 -17.99 0.70
CA ASP A 139 -10.70 -19.26 0.22
C ASP A 139 -11.26 -19.16 -1.21
N ARG A 140 -11.38 -17.94 -1.75
CA ARG A 140 -11.94 -17.67 -3.07
C ARG A 140 -10.88 -17.77 -4.17
N PRO A 141 -11.18 -18.44 -5.30
CA PRO A 141 -10.26 -18.46 -6.44
C PRO A 141 -9.88 -17.05 -6.90
N GLY A 142 -8.57 -16.83 -7.09
CA GLY A 142 -8.02 -15.55 -7.52
C GLY A 142 -7.85 -14.51 -6.42
N VAL A 143 -8.08 -14.86 -5.15
CA VAL A 143 -7.73 -14.02 -4.00
C VAL A 143 -6.64 -14.72 -3.21
N VAL A 144 -5.44 -14.12 -3.18
CA VAL A 144 -4.26 -14.75 -2.57
C VAL A 144 -3.44 -13.71 -1.79
N ARG A 145 -2.79 -14.15 -0.70
CA ARG A 145 -1.73 -13.32 -0.10
C ARG A 145 -0.56 -13.23 -1.07
N GLN A 146 -0.01 -12.03 -1.20
CA GLN A 146 1.16 -11.78 -2.04
C GLN A 146 2.24 -11.10 -1.18
N PRO A 147 3.12 -11.87 -0.52
CA PRO A 147 4.16 -11.29 0.31
C PRO A 147 5.02 -10.28 -0.45
N ALA A 148 5.30 -9.15 0.19
CA ALA A 148 6.22 -8.13 -0.28
C ALA A 148 7.31 -7.88 0.78
N LEU A 149 8.47 -7.40 0.31
CA LEU A 149 9.57 -6.97 1.19
C LEU A 149 9.34 -5.55 1.73
N GLY A 150 8.47 -4.77 1.11
CA GLY A 150 8.14 -3.42 1.54
C GLY A 150 7.05 -2.86 0.66
N LEU A 151 6.16 -2.06 1.25
CA LEU A 151 5.02 -1.48 0.53
C LEU A 151 4.49 -0.23 1.22
N SER A 152 3.62 0.50 0.52
CA SER A 152 2.85 1.59 1.09
C SER A 152 1.36 1.32 0.92
N TYR A 153 0.61 1.37 2.02
CA TYR A 153 -0.85 1.44 1.97
C TYR A 153 -1.31 2.89 1.96
N TYR A 154 -2.25 3.18 1.07
CA TYR A 154 -2.95 4.46 1.01
C TYR A 154 -4.36 4.26 1.55
N VAL A 155 -4.71 5.09 2.53
CA VAL A 155 -6.04 5.13 3.15
C VAL A 155 -6.61 6.50 2.86
N PHE A 156 -7.85 6.56 2.40
CA PHE A 156 -8.51 7.84 2.16
C PHE A 156 -9.91 7.82 2.75
N GLN A 157 -10.36 9.00 3.12
CA GLN A 157 -11.66 9.25 3.73
C GLN A 157 -12.35 10.37 2.99
N CYS A 158 -13.68 10.36 3.01
CA CYS A 158 -14.49 11.41 2.41
C CYS A 158 -15.20 12.24 3.47
N GLU A 159 -15.61 13.45 3.10
CA GLU A 159 -16.35 14.38 3.98
C GLU A 159 -17.66 13.79 4.52
N ALA A 160 -18.24 12.82 3.80
CA ALA A 160 -19.45 12.09 4.19
C ALA A 160 -19.32 10.61 3.81
N PRO A 161 -20.08 9.70 4.45
CA PRO A 161 -20.17 8.31 4.02
C PRO A 161 -20.60 8.18 2.56
N ALA A 162 -19.88 7.39 1.79
CA ALA A 162 -20.16 7.16 0.37
C ALA A 162 -19.63 5.81 -0.09
N THR A 163 -20.16 5.31 -1.21
CA THR A 163 -19.59 4.16 -1.92
C THR A 163 -18.85 4.66 -3.14
N VAL A 164 -17.53 4.54 -3.17
CA VAL A 164 -16.69 4.97 -4.30
C VAL A 164 -16.16 3.78 -5.08
N GLU A 165 -15.69 4.02 -6.30
CA GLU A 165 -15.09 2.99 -7.16
C GLU A 165 -13.56 3.09 -7.15
N VAL A 166 -12.89 1.96 -6.92
CA VAL A 166 -11.43 1.79 -7.00
C VAL A 166 -11.14 0.53 -7.80
N GLU A 167 -10.47 0.65 -8.95
CA GLU A 167 -10.26 -0.47 -9.90
C GLU A 167 -11.57 -1.21 -10.29
N GLY A 168 -12.71 -0.52 -10.26
CA GLY A 168 -14.04 -1.13 -10.47
C GLY A 168 -14.60 -1.95 -9.29
N LEU A 169 -13.95 -1.88 -8.14
CA LEU A 169 -14.48 -2.35 -6.87
C LEU A 169 -15.24 -1.23 -6.18
N SER A 170 -16.43 -1.54 -5.69
CA SER A 170 -17.20 -0.66 -4.83
C SER A 170 -16.62 -0.71 -3.41
N ILE A 171 -16.30 0.45 -2.85
CA ILE A 171 -15.63 0.63 -1.56
C ILE A 171 -16.42 1.59 -0.70
N HIS A 172 -16.81 1.15 0.50
CA HIS A 172 -17.35 2.06 1.50
C HIS A 172 -16.24 2.91 2.10
N VAL A 173 -16.42 4.22 2.00
CA VAL A 173 -15.58 5.21 2.66
C VAL A 173 -16.41 5.94 3.70
N SER A 174 -15.81 6.18 4.86
CA SER A 174 -16.42 6.91 5.98
C SER A 174 -15.46 8.01 6.45
N PRO A 175 -15.98 9.08 7.09
CA PRO A 175 -15.16 10.14 7.67
C PRO A 175 -14.17 9.64 8.73
#